data_AF-A6G0D7-F1
#
_entry.id   AF-A6G0D7-F1
#
_cell.length_a   1.000
_cell.length_b   1.000
_cell.length_c   1.000
_cell.angle_alpha   90.00
_cell.angle_beta   90.00
_cell.angle_gamma   90.00
#
_symmetry.space_group_name_H-M   'P 1'
#
loop_
_entity.id
_entity.type
_entity.pdbx_description
1 polymer ?
#
loop_
_entity_poly.entity_id
_entity_poly.type
_entity_poly.pdbx_seq_one_letter_code
_entity_poly.pdbx_strand_id
1 'polypeptide(L)'
;MLAHELFRSTRRRSVAALTCAALSLAGFAPRAAAAPAQGEAAAPEKSETSEAEALFRRGQAKYETADYTGAIELWTEAYALVESVPENAGIKAVLLYNVAQAHVKAYELYEDPIHLKKALQLLQGFRGGIAVLYADEAARDEEYKKVDAKIAELEAALDAHEAKTEGPAEPPPKEEPVEPPPPAPTNPGRPLIITGGAVLGLGVAFGGVGLVGALIGSNANDIDDLDPLDLQAREERFRGGEAGNALAFTGLVIGGVFVPVGAALIAVGVKRNKAANTRPQALVLPTFGSGSAGLSLTGRF
;
A
#
# COMPACT_ATOMS: atom_id res chain seq x y z
N MET A 1 -6.38 -6.19 23.96
CA MET A 1 -6.89 -7.09 25.03
C MET A 1 -8.36 -6.77 25.35
N LEU A 2 -9.20 -6.53 24.32
CA LEU A 2 -10.59 -6.05 24.45
C LEU A 2 -11.63 -6.95 23.72
N ALA A 3 -11.20 -8.05 23.09
CA ALA A 3 -12.08 -8.88 22.25
C ALA A 3 -12.77 -10.06 22.98
N HIS A 4 -12.56 -10.23 24.29
CA HIS A 4 -13.02 -11.43 25.01
C HIS A 4 -14.30 -11.25 25.86
N GLU A 5 -14.84 -10.02 25.93
CA GLU A 5 -15.98 -9.69 26.83
C GLU A 5 -17.35 -9.61 26.13
N LEU A 6 -17.43 -9.50 24.80
CA LEU A 6 -18.70 -9.28 24.11
C LEU A 6 -19.57 -10.55 23.86
N PHE A 7 -19.13 -11.74 24.27
CA PHE A 7 -19.90 -13.00 24.09
C PHE A 7 -20.45 -13.62 25.39
N ARG A 8 -20.41 -12.91 26.53
CA ARG A 8 -20.90 -13.43 27.82
C ARG A 8 -21.91 -12.49 28.50
N SER A 9 -23.13 -12.40 27.96
CA SER A 9 -24.26 -11.82 28.70
C SER A 9 -25.54 -12.63 28.52
N THR A 10 -25.62 -13.76 29.23
CA THR A 10 -26.79 -14.17 30.04
C THR A 10 -26.53 -15.57 30.60
N ARG A 11 -26.01 -15.66 31.82
CA ARG A 11 -26.38 -16.73 32.75
C ARG A 11 -26.06 -16.30 34.17
N ARG A 12 -27.15 -16.25 34.95
CA ARG A 12 -27.19 -15.92 36.36
C ARG A 12 -26.16 -16.72 37.15
N ARG A 13 -25.50 -16.04 38.08
CA ARG A 13 -24.65 -16.64 39.11
C ARG A 13 -25.51 -17.56 39.97
N SER A 14 -25.25 -18.86 39.91
CA SER A 14 -25.63 -19.82 40.95
C SER A 14 -24.34 -20.45 41.48
N VAL A 15 -24.01 -20.08 42.71
CA VAL A 15 -22.98 -20.71 43.54
C VAL A 15 -23.55 -22.05 43.99
N ALA A 16 -22.89 -23.17 43.67
CA ALA A 16 -23.13 -24.45 44.33
C ALA A 16 -21.87 -25.33 44.33
N ALA A 17 -21.40 -25.53 45.55
CA ALA A 17 -20.51 -26.53 46.13
C ALA A 17 -19.96 -27.68 45.26
N LEU A 18 -18.65 -27.91 45.46
CA LEU A 18 -17.94 -29.18 45.31
C LEU A 18 -18.74 -30.36 45.90
N THR A 19 -18.88 -31.43 45.12
CA THR A 19 -19.00 -32.79 45.68
C THR A 19 -18.26 -33.77 44.77
N CYS A 20 -17.13 -34.29 45.27
CA CYS A 20 -16.48 -35.48 44.73
C CYS A 20 -17.34 -36.70 45.07
N ALA A 21 -17.85 -37.39 44.06
CA ALA A 21 -18.41 -38.73 44.21
C ALA A 21 -17.77 -39.64 43.16
N ALA A 22 -16.84 -40.49 43.62
CA ALA A 22 -16.39 -41.65 42.90
C ALA A 22 -17.54 -42.68 42.84
N LEU A 23 -17.90 -43.17 41.65
CA LEU A 23 -18.82 -44.30 41.52
C LEU A 23 -18.46 -45.18 40.31
N SER A 24 -17.86 -46.33 40.64
CA SER A 24 -18.05 -47.68 40.11
C SER A 24 -18.14 -47.92 38.60
N LEU A 25 -17.13 -48.64 38.09
CA LEU A 25 -17.22 -49.48 36.89
C LEU A 25 -18.27 -50.57 37.09
N ALA A 26 -19.30 -50.59 36.25
CA ALA A 26 -20.15 -51.75 36.02
C ALA A 26 -20.10 -52.09 34.52
N GLY A 27 -19.62 -53.29 34.21
CA GLY A 27 -19.52 -53.83 32.86
C GLY A 27 -20.89 -54.06 32.25
N PHE A 28 -21.11 -53.48 31.08
CA PHE A 28 -22.25 -53.79 30.22
C PHE A 28 -21.72 -54.54 28.99
N ALA A 29 -22.17 -55.79 28.83
CA ALA A 29 -21.94 -56.56 27.62
C ALA A 29 -22.71 -55.94 26.43
N PRO A 30 -22.15 -55.93 25.22
CA PRO A 30 -22.80 -55.32 24.07
C PRO A 30 -23.97 -56.19 23.60
N ARG A 31 -25.18 -55.62 23.61
CA ARG A 31 -26.34 -56.17 22.92
C ARG A 31 -26.26 -55.73 21.47
N ALA A 32 -26.05 -56.69 20.56
CA ALA A 32 -26.14 -56.48 19.12
C ALA A 32 -27.59 -56.13 18.74
N ALA A 33 -27.92 -54.84 18.80
CA ALA A 33 -29.13 -54.30 18.22
C ALA A 33 -28.86 -54.03 16.74
N ALA A 34 -29.68 -54.63 15.87
CA ALA A 34 -29.68 -54.34 14.45
C ALA A 34 -29.86 -52.82 14.24
N ALA A 35 -28.85 -52.19 13.63
CA ALA A 35 -28.86 -50.77 13.36
C ALA A 35 -29.98 -50.45 12.36
N PRO A 36 -30.91 -49.52 12.67
CA PRO A 36 -31.79 -48.98 11.64
C PRO A 36 -30.91 -48.31 10.58
N ALA A 37 -31.19 -48.58 9.31
CA ALA A 37 -30.57 -47.89 8.20
C ALA A 37 -30.74 -46.38 8.39
N GLN A 38 -29.67 -45.71 8.81
CA GLN A 38 -29.62 -44.27 8.94
C GLN A 38 -29.70 -43.72 7.52
N GLY A 39 -30.84 -43.13 7.19
CA GLY A 39 -30.96 -42.29 6.01
C GLY A 39 -29.82 -41.29 6.03
N GLU A 40 -29.10 -41.21 4.91
CA GLU A 40 -27.98 -40.33 4.66
C GLU A 40 -28.43 -38.89 4.92
N ALA A 41 -28.23 -38.44 6.16
CA ALA A 41 -28.56 -37.10 6.58
C ALA A 41 -27.59 -36.16 5.87
N ALA A 42 -28.11 -35.40 4.90
CA ALA A 42 -27.37 -34.37 4.20
C ALA A 42 -26.55 -33.56 5.21
N ALA A 43 -25.22 -33.53 5.02
CA ALA A 43 -24.34 -32.78 5.89
C ALA A 43 -24.84 -31.32 5.94
N PRO A 44 -25.00 -30.72 7.14
CA PRO A 44 -25.48 -29.35 7.23
C PRO A 44 -24.52 -28.45 6.45
N GLU A 45 -25.07 -27.65 5.52
CA GLU A 45 -24.31 -26.65 4.81
C GLU A 45 -23.65 -25.72 5.83
N LYS A 46 -22.32 -25.59 5.75
CA LYS A 46 -21.58 -24.67 6.61
C LYS A 46 -21.95 -23.27 6.15
N SER A 47 -22.56 -22.48 7.04
CA SER A 47 -22.81 -21.07 6.75
C SER A 47 -21.48 -20.33 6.59
N GLU A 48 -21.44 -19.33 5.71
CA GLU A 48 -20.26 -18.46 5.51
C GLU A 48 -19.76 -17.85 6.83
N THR A 49 -20.69 -17.55 7.75
CA THR A 49 -20.36 -17.09 9.11
C THR A 49 -19.51 -18.10 9.90
N SER A 50 -19.81 -19.41 9.77
CA SER A 50 -19.01 -20.45 10.44
C SER A 50 -17.60 -20.55 9.87
N GLU A 51 -17.41 -20.24 8.59
CA GLU A 51 -16.09 -20.24 7.96
C GLU A 51 -15.29 -19.00 8.36
N ALA A 52 -15.92 -17.82 8.37
CA ALA A 52 -15.32 -16.59 8.88
C ALA A 52 -14.83 -16.73 10.33
N GLU A 53 -15.60 -17.40 11.20
CA GLU A 53 -15.17 -17.70 12.57
C GLU A 53 -13.95 -18.63 12.63
N ALA A 54 -13.89 -19.65 11.76
CA ALA A 54 -12.77 -20.58 11.71
C ALA A 54 -11.48 -19.86 11.26
N LEU A 55 -11.59 -19.01 10.24
CA LEU A 55 -10.51 -18.14 9.79
C LEU A 55 -10.08 -17.17 10.90
N PHE A 56 -11.02 -16.56 11.60
CA PHE A 56 -10.74 -15.66 12.72
C PHE A 56 -9.88 -16.33 13.80
N ARG A 57 -10.26 -17.54 14.23
CA ARG A 57 -9.50 -18.30 15.24
C ARG A 57 -8.12 -18.71 14.75
N ARG A 58 -7.98 -19.11 13.48
CA ARG A 58 -6.68 -19.40 12.87
C ARG A 58 -5.81 -18.14 12.81
N GLY A 59 -6.37 -17.00 12.43
CA GLY A 59 -5.68 -15.72 12.41
C GLY A 59 -5.21 -15.31 13.80
N GLN A 60 -6.02 -15.55 14.83
CA GLN A 60 -5.62 -15.33 16.22
C GLN A 60 -4.42 -16.20 16.62
N ALA A 61 -4.44 -17.50 16.28
CA ALA A 61 -3.29 -18.37 16.55
C ALA A 61 -2.02 -17.88 15.84
N LYS A 62 -2.13 -17.41 14.59
CA LYS A 62 -1.01 -16.80 13.85
C LYS A 62 -0.47 -15.56 14.56
N TYR A 63 -1.36 -14.64 14.95
CA TYR A 63 -1.01 -13.42 15.69
C TYR A 63 -0.29 -13.73 17.00
N GLU A 64 -0.77 -14.71 17.77
CA GLU A 64 -0.16 -15.14 19.03
C GLU A 64 1.23 -15.77 18.83
N THR A 65 1.49 -16.39 17.67
CA THR A 65 2.81 -16.91 17.28
C THR A 65 3.71 -15.89 16.58
N ALA A 66 3.35 -14.60 16.62
CA ALA A 66 4.04 -13.50 15.94
C ALA A 66 4.13 -13.63 14.41
N ASP A 67 3.31 -14.50 13.80
CA ASP A 67 3.09 -14.55 12.35
C ASP A 67 2.01 -13.53 11.99
N TYR A 68 2.39 -12.24 12.05
CA TYR A 68 1.45 -11.14 11.84
C TYR A 68 0.94 -11.08 10.40
N THR A 69 1.77 -11.45 9.41
CA THR A 69 1.37 -11.51 8.01
C THR A 69 0.30 -12.57 7.80
N GLY A 70 0.49 -13.79 8.31
CA GLY A 70 -0.53 -14.83 8.25
C GLY A 70 -1.82 -14.47 9.00
N ALA A 71 -1.72 -13.69 10.09
CA ALA A 71 -2.90 -13.17 10.78
C ALA A 71 -3.67 -12.14 9.94
N ILE A 72 -2.95 -11.21 9.28
CA ILE A 72 -3.53 -10.21 8.37
C ILE A 72 -4.31 -10.90 7.24
N GLU A 73 -3.70 -11.89 6.59
CA GLU A 73 -4.34 -12.66 5.52
C GLU A 73 -5.64 -13.30 5.99
N LEU A 74 -5.58 -14.11 7.06
CA LEU A 74 -6.74 -14.85 7.56
C LEU A 74 -7.87 -13.96 8.07
N TRP A 75 -7.56 -12.84 8.73
CA TRP A 75 -8.58 -11.90 9.17
C TRP A 75 -9.17 -11.07 8.02
N THR A 76 -8.39 -10.82 6.96
CA THR A 76 -8.89 -10.17 5.74
C THR A 76 -9.84 -11.10 4.98
N GLU A 77 -9.49 -12.38 4.85
CA GLU A 77 -10.39 -13.40 4.29
C GLU A 77 -11.68 -13.53 5.13
N ALA A 78 -11.56 -13.59 6.46
CA ALA A 78 -12.71 -13.59 7.35
C ALA A 78 -13.59 -12.35 7.16
N TYR A 79 -12.99 -11.17 6.97
CA TYR A 79 -13.72 -9.93 6.71
C TYR A 79 -14.49 -9.96 5.40
N ALA A 80 -13.92 -10.58 4.36
CA ALA A 80 -14.56 -10.73 3.05
C ALA A 80 -15.79 -11.64 3.10
N LEU A 81 -15.75 -12.72 3.91
CA LEU A 81 -16.87 -13.66 4.06
C LEU A 81 -18.04 -13.10 4.88
N VAL A 82 -17.82 -12.08 5.70
CA VAL A 82 -18.90 -11.50 6.50
C VAL A 82 -19.72 -10.55 5.63
N GLU A 83 -21.00 -10.86 5.40
CA GLU A 83 -21.89 -10.03 4.58
C GLU A 83 -21.99 -8.58 5.13
N SER A 84 -22.03 -7.60 4.22
CA SER A 84 -22.16 -6.16 4.55
C SER A 84 -23.59 -5.75 4.90
N VAL A 85 -24.20 -6.41 5.88
CA VAL A 85 -25.53 -6.07 6.42
C VAL A 85 -25.39 -5.42 7.81
N PRO A 86 -26.34 -4.55 8.23
CA PRO A 86 -26.27 -3.86 9.53
C PRO A 86 -26.04 -4.78 10.73
N GLU A 87 -26.61 -5.98 10.71
CA GLU A 87 -26.50 -7.01 11.75
C GLU A 87 -25.04 -7.48 11.95
N ASN A 88 -24.25 -7.44 10.88
CA ASN A 88 -22.85 -7.89 10.86
C ASN A 88 -21.84 -6.74 10.97
N ALA A 89 -22.30 -5.49 11.01
CA ALA A 89 -21.42 -4.32 11.05
C ALA A 89 -20.43 -4.38 12.23
N GLY A 90 -20.87 -4.91 13.37
CA GLY A 90 -20.00 -5.06 14.54
C GLY A 90 -18.88 -6.08 14.34
N ILE A 91 -19.18 -7.21 13.69
CA ILE A 91 -18.18 -8.25 13.38
C ILE A 91 -17.11 -7.68 12.43
N LYS A 92 -17.55 -6.98 11.38
CA LYS A 92 -16.66 -6.32 10.41
C LYS A 92 -15.77 -5.26 11.06
N ALA A 93 -16.32 -4.45 11.96
CA ALA A 93 -15.53 -3.46 12.69
C ALA A 93 -14.46 -4.12 13.59
N VAL A 94 -14.80 -5.20 14.31
CA VAL A 94 -13.82 -5.94 15.12
C VAL A 94 -12.70 -6.55 14.25
N LEU A 95 -13.04 -7.11 13.09
CA LEU A 95 -12.06 -7.63 12.14
C LEU A 95 -11.13 -6.53 11.62
N LEU A 96 -11.66 -5.37 11.22
CA LEU A 96 -10.86 -4.21 10.80
C LEU A 96 -9.87 -3.79 11.89
N TYR A 97 -10.32 -3.69 13.14
CA TYR A 97 -9.45 -3.35 14.25
C TYR A 97 -8.33 -4.37 14.46
N ASN A 98 -8.64 -5.68 14.38
CA ASN A 98 -7.64 -6.73 14.54
C ASN A 98 -6.61 -6.73 13.40
N VAL A 99 -7.03 -6.54 12.14
CA VAL A 99 -6.11 -6.39 11.01
C VAL A 99 -5.21 -5.17 11.20
N ALA A 100 -5.76 -4.04 11.68
CA ALA A 100 -4.97 -2.86 11.99
C ALA A 100 -3.90 -3.14 13.06
N GLN A 101 -4.27 -3.83 14.15
CA GLN A 101 -3.33 -4.21 15.20
C GLN A 101 -2.23 -5.16 14.69
N ALA A 102 -2.55 -6.08 13.79
CA ALA A 102 -1.54 -6.94 13.16
C ALA A 102 -0.58 -6.15 12.27
N HIS A 103 -1.05 -5.15 11.54
CA HIS A 103 -0.16 -4.24 10.81
C HIS A 103 0.77 -3.46 11.76
N VAL A 104 0.27 -2.93 12.88
CA VAL A 104 1.12 -2.26 13.87
C VAL A 104 2.23 -3.21 14.37
N LYS A 105 1.88 -4.46 14.70
CA LYS A 105 2.85 -5.46 15.15
C LYS A 105 3.84 -5.90 14.07
N ALA A 106 3.41 -5.99 12.81
CA ALA A 106 4.30 -6.24 11.70
C ALA A 106 5.30 -5.08 11.50
N TYR A 107 4.88 -3.82 11.66
CA TYR A 107 5.80 -2.68 11.66
C TYR A 107 6.83 -2.78 12.79
N GLU A 108 6.40 -3.10 14.01
CA GLU A 108 7.31 -3.29 15.16
C GLU A 108 8.39 -4.36 14.88
N LEU A 109 8.11 -5.36 14.04
CA LEU A 109 9.04 -6.45 13.70
C LEU A 109 9.93 -6.15 12.50
N TYR A 110 9.38 -5.53 11.44
CA TYR A 110 10.04 -5.38 10.15
C TYR A 110 10.48 -3.94 9.84
N GLU A 111 10.06 -2.95 10.63
CA GLU A 111 10.29 -1.51 10.42
C GLU A 111 9.88 -0.99 9.03
N ASP A 112 8.91 -1.64 8.37
CA ASP A 112 8.38 -1.21 7.07
C ASP A 112 7.20 -0.23 7.24
N PRO A 113 7.36 1.05 6.85
CA PRO A 113 6.35 2.09 7.06
C PRO A 113 5.05 1.84 6.28
N ILE A 114 5.03 0.95 5.28
CA ILE A 114 3.81 0.54 4.59
C ILE A 114 2.79 -0.06 5.59
N HIS A 115 3.26 -0.79 6.61
CA HIS A 115 2.37 -1.35 7.63
C HIS A 115 1.72 -0.25 8.50
N LEU A 116 2.44 0.82 8.86
CA LEU A 116 1.85 1.96 9.57
C LEU A 116 0.77 2.65 8.73
N LYS A 117 1.05 2.90 7.45
CA LYS A 117 0.09 3.54 6.52
C LYS A 117 -1.20 2.71 6.41
N LYS A 118 -1.07 1.38 6.28
CA LYS A 118 -2.23 0.47 6.25
C LYS A 118 -2.99 0.45 7.59
N ALA A 119 -2.29 0.38 8.72
CA ALA A 119 -2.90 0.42 10.04
C ALA A 119 -3.72 1.70 10.27
N LEU A 120 -3.18 2.85 9.86
CA LEU A 120 -3.88 4.15 9.93
C LEU A 120 -5.20 4.12 9.16
N GLN A 121 -5.17 3.69 7.91
CA GLN A 121 -6.37 3.60 7.07
C GLN A 121 -7.43 2.67 7.70
N LEU A 122 -7.02 1.52 8.23
CA LEU A 122 -7.93 0.57 8.88
C LEU A 122 -8.52 1.12 10.19
N LEU A 123 -7.73 1.83 11.01
CA LEU A 123 -8.22 2.47 12.22
C LEU A 123 -9.20 3.61 11.93
N GLN A 124 -8.98 4.39 10.86
CA GLN A 124 -9.93 5.39 10.41
C GLN A 124 -11.27 4.75 9.98
N GLY A 125 -11.21 3.60 9.30
CA GLY A 125 -12.40 2.80 9.00
C GLY A 125 -13.12 2.30 10.25
N PHE A 126 -12.37 1.72 11.20
CA PHE A 126 -12.91 1.27 12.49
C PHE A 126 -13.56 2.41 13.27
N ARG A 127 -12.91 3.58 13.31
CA ARG A 127 -13.43 4.81 13.92
C ARG A 127 -14.81 5.15 13.38
N GLY A 128 -15.01 5.07 12.06
CA GLY A 128 -16.31 5.28 11.42
C GLY A 128 -17.40 4.30 11.90
N GLY A 129 -17.02 3.08 12.30
CA GLY A 129 -17.93 2.05 12.81
C GLY A 129 -18.27 2.13 14.30
N ILE A 130 -17.56 2.93 15.11
CA ILE A 130 -17.76 2.98 16.57
C ILE A 130 -19.20 3.37 16.93
N ALA A 131 -19.83 4.29 16.19
CA ALA A 131 -21.21 4.69 16.43
C ALA A 131 -22.22 3.54 16.30
N VAL A 132 -21.91 2.51 15.52
CA VAL A 132 -22.74 1.30 15.36
C VAL A 132 -22.45 0.28 16.46
N LEU A 133 -21.19 0.19 16.89
CA LEU A 133 -20.74 -0.75 17.92
C LEU A 133 -21.22 -0.41 19.33
N TYR A 134 -21.33 0.88 19.65
CA TYR A 134 -21.61 1.37 20.99
C TYR A 134 -22.88 2.21 21.01
N ALA A 135 -23.94 1.65 21.60
CA ALA A 135 -25.21 2.35 21.79
C ALA A 135 -25.12 3.44 22.87
N ASP A 136 -24.31 3.21 23.91
CA ASP A 136 -24.06 4.16 24.99
C ASP A 136 -23.09 5.26 24.53
N GLU A 137 -23.49 6.52 24.70
CA GLU A 137 -22.72 7.68 24.25
C GLU A 137 -21.40 7.83 25.00
N ALA A 138 -21.39 7.60 26.31
CA ALA A 138 -20.17 7.73 27.11
C ALA A 138 -19.13 6.67 26.72
N ALA A 139 -19.56 5.42 26.52
CA ALA A 139 -18.69 4.34 26.04
C ALA A 139 -18.15 4.61 24.62
N ARG A 140 -18.99 5.14 23.74
CA ARG A 140 -18.59 5.53 22.38
C ARG A 140 -17.53 6.65 22.40
N ASP A 141 -17.73 7.68 23.21
CA ASP A 141 -16.77 8.78 23.35
C ASP A 141 -15.44 8.33 23.94
N GLU A 142 -15.47 7.38 24.87
CA GLU A 142 -14.25 6.75 25.40
C GLU A 142 -13.50 6.00 24.31
N GLU A 143 -14.21 5.22 23.48
CA GLU A 143 -13.59 4.47 22.39
C GLU A 143 -13.05 5.38 21.30
N TYR A 144 -13.76 6.46 20.94
CA TYR A 144 -13.25 7.49 20.03
C TYR A 144 -11.93 8.06 20.53
N LYS A 145 -11.83 8.42 21.82
CA LYS A 145 -10.60 8.95 22.40
C LYS A 145 -9.44 7.95 22.30
N LYS A 146 -9.68 6.66 22.55
CA LYS A 146 -8.66 5.62 22.44
C LYS A 146 -8.16 5.46 21.00
N VAL A 147 -9.09 5.40 20.04
CA VAL A 147 -8.74 5.24 18.62
C VAL A 147 -8.04 6.49 18.08
N ASP A 148 -8.49 7.68 18.44
CA ASP A 148 -7.86 8.96 18.04
C ASP A 148 -6.45 9.08 18.60
N ALA A 149 -6.24 8.71 19.87
CA ALA A 149 -4.91 8.64 20.47
C ALA A 149 -4.01 7.65 19.73
N LYS A 150 -4.54 6.48 19.34
CA LYS A 150 -3.76 5.49 18.60
C LYS A 150 -3.41 5.95 17.18
N ILE A 151 -4.34 6.61 16.49
CA ILE A 151 -4.08 7.21 15.17
C ILE A 151 -2.94 8.24 15.27
N ALA A 152 -3.03 9.16 16.24
CA ALA A 152 -1.99 10.17 16.44
C ALA A 152 -0.62 9.55 16.80
N GLU A 153 -0.59 8.46 17.58
CA GLU A 153 0.64 7.70 17.86
C GLU A 153 1.27 7.11 16.59
N LEU A 154 0.46 6.52 15.71
CA LEU A 154 0.94 5.92 14.46
C LEU A 154 1.37 6.97 13.43
N GLU A 155 0.70 8.11 13.36
CA GLU A 155 1.12 9.27 12.54
C GLU A 155 2.49 9.77 13.00
N ALA A 156 2.67 9.98 14.31
CA ALA A 156 3.96 10.40 14.85
C ALA A 156 5.08 9.36 14.61
N ALA A 157 4.76 8.06 14.70
CA ALA A 157 5.72 7.00 14.39
C ALA A 157 6.12 6.99 12.91
N LEU A 158 5.18 7.29 12.01
CA LEU A 158 5.43 7.38 10.58
C LEU A 158 6.30 8.59 10.24
N ASP A 159 5.96 9.78 10.77
CA ASP A 159 6.77 11.00 10.60
C ASP A 159 8.20 10.80 11.11
N ALA A 160 8.37 10.12 12.24
CA ALA A 160 9.68 9.79 12.79
C ALA A 160 10.48 8.83 11.89
N HIS A 161 9.82 7.86 11.26
CA HIS A 161 10.44 6.93 10.31
C HIS A 161 10.87 7.66 9.03
N GLU A 162 10.02 8.52 8.49
CA GLU A 162 10.31 9.32 7.30
C GLU A 162 11.49 10.28 7.57
N ALA A 163 11.51 10.97 8.72
CA ALA A 163 12.63 11.81 9.14
C ALA A 163 13.96 11.04 9.30
N LYS A 164 13.91 9.78 9.76
CA LYS A 164 15.10 8.91 9.86
C LYS A 164 15.59 8.48 8.48
N THR A 165 14.68 8.24 7.54
CA THR A 165 14.99 7.75 6.18
C THR A 165 15.51 8.85 5.27
N GLU A 166 15.02 10.08 5.41
CA GLU A 166 15.50 11.21 4.60
C GLU A 166 16.95 11.60 4.93
N GLY A 167 17.46 11.23 6.11
CA GLY A 167 18.82 11.54 6.56
C GLY A 167 19.13 13.05 6.55
N PRO A 168 20.25 13.49 7.11
CA PRO A 168 20.81 14.77 6.71
C PRO A 168 21.12 14.63 5.23
N ALA A 169 20.41 15.37 4.36
CA ALA A 169 20.63 15.37 2.92
C ALA A 169 22.14 15.30 2.69
N GLU A 170 22.62 14.18 2.09
CA GLU A 170 24.04 13.92 1.96
C GLU A 170 24.65 15.20 1.37
N PRO A 171 25.59 15.87 2.07
CA PRO A 171 26.10 17.14 1.63
C PRO A 171 26.50 16.94 0.17
N PRO A 172 26.01 17.80 -0.75
CA PRO A 172 26.12 17.57 -2.18
C PRO A 172 27.53 17.08 -2.46
N PRO A 173 27.69 15.94 -3.17
CA PRO A 173 28.95 15.23 -3.28
C PRO A 173 30.06 16.25 -3.38
N LYS A 174 30.92 16.31 -2.35
CA LYS A 174 32.06 17.25 -2.33
C LYS A 174 32.69 17.06 -3.70
N GLU A 175 32.54 18.04 -4.57
CA GLU A 175 33.05 17.94 -5.93
C GLU A 175 34.54 17.68 -5.75
N GLU A 176 34.96 16.42 -5.90
CA GLU A 176 36.36 16.14 -6.12
C GLU A 176 36.74 17.09 -7.24
N PRO A 177 37.79 17.91 -7.10
CA PRO A 177 38.21 18.82 -8.15
C PRO A 177 38.45 18.01 -9.41
N VAL A 178 37.40 17.86 -10.23
CA VAL A 178 37.48 17.33 -11.56
C VAL A 178 38.41 18.32 -12.22
N GLU A 179 39.61 17.86 -12.57
CA GLU A 179 40.54 18.65 -13.37
C GLU A 179 39.69 19.35 -14.42
N PRO A 180 39.66 20.70 -14.44
CA PRO A 180 38.66 21.44 -15.18
C PRO A 180 38.71 20.90 -16.60
N PRO A 181 37.66 20.20 -17.08
CA PRO A 181 37.67 19.70 -18.43
C PRO A 181 37.91 20.92 -19.31
N PRO A 182 38.81 20.81 -20.31
CA PRO A 182 39.16 21.92 -21.17
C PRO A 182 37.88 22.65 -21.56
N PRO A 183 37.80 23.98 -21.38
CA PRO A 183 36.54 24.72 -21.33
C PRO A 183 35.68 24.32 -22.52
N ALA A 184 34.66 23.51 -22.24
CA ALA A 184 33.77 23.04 -23.29
C ALA A 184 33.08 24.28 -23.87
N PRO A 185 32.96 24.38 -25.19
CA PRO A 185 32.27 25.50 -25.80
C PRO A 185 30.88 25.65 -25.16
N THR A 186 30.66 26.79 -24.51
CA THR A 186 29.49 27.08 -23.69
C THR A 186 28.29 27.33 -24.57
N ASN A 187 27.67 26.25 -25.05
CA ASN A 187 26.37 26.32 -25.70
C ASN A 187 25.30 26.46 -24.61
N PRO A 188 24.72 27.66 -24.41
CA PRO A 188 23.89 27.96 -23.25
C PRO A 188 22.57 27.17 -23.20
N GLY A 189 22.20 26.48 -24.28
CA GLY A 189 21.03 25.58 -24.33
C GLY A 189 21.33 24.11 -24.10
N ARG A 190 22.60 23.66 -24.10
CA ARG A 190 22.95 22.23 -23.94
C ARG A 190 22.45 21.63 -22.62
N PRO A 191 22.62 22.27 -21.45
CA PRO A 191 22.13 21.72 -20.19
C PRO A 191 20.61 21.50 -20.22
N LEU A 192 19.85 22.46 -20.76
CA LEU A 192 18.38 22.36 -20.87
C LEU A 192 17.94 21.21 -21.77
N ILE A 193 18.67 20.93 -22.85
CA ILE A 193 18.37 19.80 -23.74
C ILE A 193 18.70 18.47 -23.04
N ILE A 194 19.83 18.38 -22.32
CA ILE A 194 20.22 17.16 -21.61
C ILE A 194 19.23 16.86 -20.48
N THR A 195 18.95 17.85 -19.63
CA THR A 195 17.97 17.71 -18.54
C THR A 195 16.58 17.43 -19.09
N GLY A 196 16.16 18.16 -20.12
CA GLY A 196 14.87 17.93 -20.78
C GLY A 196 14.77 16.52 -21.39
N GLY A 197 15.85 16.01 -21.97
CA GLY A 197 15.93 14.65 -22.50
C GLY A 197 15.83 13.58 -21.41
N ALA A 198 16.49 13.77 -20.27
CA ALA A 198 16.39 12.85 -19.13
C ALA A 198 14.97 12.82 -18.54
N VAL A 199 14.36 13.99 -18.32
CA VAL A 199 12.98 14.13 -17.84
C VAL A 199 11.98 13.51 -18.82
N LEU A 200 12.14 13.79 -20.12
CA LEU A 200 11.30 13.20 -21.16
C LEU A 200 11.43 11.68 -21.21
N GLY A 201 12.67 11.16 -21.14
CA GLY A 201 12.94 9.72 -21.14
C GLY A 201 12.29 9.01 -19.96
N LEU A 202 12.38 9.60 -18.76
CA LEU A 202 11.71 9.11 -17.56
C LEU A 202 10.18 9.11 -17.73
N GLY A 203 9.62 10.20 -18.26
CA GLY A 203 8.19 10.32 -18.54
C GLY A 203 7.68 9.28 -19.53
N VAL A 204 8.43 8.99 -20.59
CA VAL A 204 8.07 7.94 -21.57
C VAL A 204 8.15 6.56 -20.93
N ALA A 205 9.16 6.28 -20.09
CA ALA A 205 9.27 4.99 -19.40
C ALA A 205 8.07 4.74 -18.47
N PHE A 206 7.72 5.71 -17.62
CA PHE A 206 6.56 5.58 -16.73
C PHE A 206 5.23 5.58 -17.49
N GLY A 207 5.10 6.40 -18.54
CA GLY A 207 3.93 6.38 -19.41
C GLY A 207 3.75 5.02 -20.10
N GLY A 208 4.84 4.38 -20.54
CA GLY A 208 4.83 3.04 -21.11
C GLY A 208 4.38 1.97 -20.12
N VAL A 209 4.87 2.01 -18.88
CA VAL A 209 4.38 1.13 -17.80
C VAL A 209 2.90 1.36 -17.54
N GLY A 210 2.44 2.62 -17.56
CA GLY A 210 1.02 2.95 -17.44
C GLY A 210 0.14 2.35 -18.54
N LEU A 211 0.60 2.41 -19.80
CA LEU A 211 -0.11 1.78 -20.93
C LEU A 211 -0.18 0.25 -20.80
N VAL A 212 0.91 -0.40 -20.34
CA VAL A 212 0.90 -1.84 -20.07
C VAL A 212 -0.07 -2.18 -18.93
N GLY A 213 -0.06 -1.41 -17.85
CA GLY A 213 -1.01 -1.55 -16.75
C GLY A 213 -2.46 -1.43 -17.22
N ALA A 214 -2.75 -0.49 -18.13
CA ALA A 214 -4.09 -0.30 -18.68
C ALA A 214 -4.56 -1.49 -19.52
N LEU A 215 -3.67 -2.11 -20.31
CA LEU A 215 -3.98 -3.33 -21.07
C LEU A 215 -4.23 -4.55 -20.16
N ILE A 216 -3.44 -4.69 -19.09
CA ILE A 216 -3.64 -5.74 -18.08
C ILE A 216 -4.99 -5.52 -17.38
N GLY A 217 -5.28 -4.28 -16.97
CA GLY A 217 -6.55 -3.92 -16.33
C GLY A 217 -7.76 -4.13 -17.23
N SER A 218 -7.67 -3.81 -18.53
CA SER A 218 -8.77 -4.02 -19.47
C SER A 218 -9.06 -5.51 -19.71
N ASN A 219 -8.02 -6.33 -19.83
CA ASN A 219 -8.19 -7.79 -19.96
C ASN A 219 -8.73 -8.42 -18.67
N ALA A 220 -8.42 -7.85 -17.51
CA ALA A 220 -8.94 -8.34 -16.25
C ALA A 220 -10.47 -8.14 -16.10
N ASN A 221 -11.05 -7.15 -16.78
CA ASN A 221 -12.48 -6.88 -16.77
C ASN A 221 -13.32 -7.76 -17.72
N ASP A 222 -12.70 -8.48 -18.65
CA ASP A 222 -13.40 -9.32 -19.63
C ASP A 222 -13.71 -10.70 -19.06
N ILE A 223 -14.69 -10.80 -18.17
CA ILE A 223 -15.06 -12.03 -17.43
C ILE A 223 -15.90 -13.04 -18.22
N ASP A 224 -16.13 -12.80 -19.52
CA ASP A 224 -17.07 -13.57 -20.34
C ASP A 224 -16.58 -15.01 -20.62
N ASP A 225 -15.29 -15.27 -20.47
CA ASP A 225 -14.63 -16.57 -20.68
C ASP A 225 -14.48 -17.42 -19.42
N LEU A 226 -14.83 -16.88 -18.25
CA LEU A 226 -14.70 -17.58 -16.96
C LEU A 226 -16.02 -18.28 -16.58
N ASP A 227 -15.89 -19.53 -16.12
CA ASP A 227 -17.01 -20.27 -15.52
C ASP A 227 -17.58 -19.47 -14.32
N PRO A 228 -18.90 -19.21 -14.27
CA PRO A 228 -19.52 -18.56 -13.13
C PRO A 228 -19.25 -19.18 -11.76
N LEU A 229 -18.93 -20.48 -11.73
CA LEU A 229 -18.67 -21.23 -10.50
C LEU A 229 -17.19 -21.26 -10.10
N ASP A 230 -16.26 -20.81 -10.95
CA ASP A 230 -14.84 -20.74 -10.61
C ASP A 230 -14.50 -19.41 -9.92
N LEU A 231 -14.81 -19.36 -8.62
CA LEU A 231 -14.57 -18.18 -7.78
C LEU A 231 -13.06 -17.87 -7.64
N GLN A 232 -12.20 -18.89 -7.68
CA GLN A 232 -10.77 -18.72 -7.52
C GLN A 232 -10.15 -18.03 -8.75
N ALA A 233 -10.50 -18.48 -9.96
CA ALA A 233 -10.05 -17.84 -11.19
C ALA A 233 -10.54 -16.39 -11.31
N ARG A 234 -11.75 -16.11 -10.82
CA ARG A 234 -12.29 -14.74 -10.75
C ARG A 234 -11.53 -13.86 -9.78
N GLU A 235 -11.18 -14.36 -8.61
CA GLU A 235 -10.44 -13.58 -7.62
C GLU A 235 -9.00 -13.28 -8.08
N GLU A 236 -8.31 -14.23 -8.71
CA GLU A 236 -7.00 -13.98 -9.33
C GLU A 236 -7.07 -12.91 -10.42
N ARG A 237 -8.13 -12.91 -11.24
CA ARG A 237 -8.40 -11.87 -12.23
C ARG A 237 -8.65 -10.50 -11.59
N PHE A 238 -9.47 -10.41 -10.54
CA PHE A 238 -9.72 -9.15 -9.85
C PHE A 238 -8.43 -8.58 -9.25
N ARG A 239 -7.61 -9.42 -8.61
CA ARG A 239 -6.32 -9.00 -8.05
C ARG A 239 -5.35 -8.51 -9.15
N GLY A 240 -5.35 -9.18 -10.30
CA GLY A 240 -4.63 -8.72 -11.49
C GLY A 240 -5.14 -7.39 -12.05
N GLY A 241 -6.45 -7.18 -12.03
CA GLY A 241 -7.11 -5.94 -12.45
C GLY A 241 -6.78 -4.75 -11.54
N GLU A 242 -6.78 -4.95 -10.22
CA GLU A 242 -6.39 -3.92 -9.25
C GLU A 242 -4.94 -3.48 -9.43
N ALA A 243 -4.02 -4.45 -9.58
CA ALA A 243 -2.61 -4.16 -9.86
C ALA A 243 -2.43 -3.45 -11.21
N GLY A 244 -3.16 -3.89 -12.25
CA GLY A 244 -3.17 -3.26 -13.57
C GLY A 244 -3.66 -1.80 -13.50
N ASN A 245 -4.76 -1.54 -12.79
CA ASN A 245 -5.31 -0.21 -12.60
C ASN A 245 -4.38 0.71 -11.81
N ALA A 246 -3.74 0.20 -10.75
CA ALA A 246 -2.76 0.96 -9.96
C ALA A 246 -1.53 1.36 -10.82
N LEU A 247 -1.00 0.43 -11.61
CA LEU A 247 0.08 0.69 -12.56
C LEU A 247 -0.34 1.68 -13.65
N ALA A 248 -1.56 1.52 -14.19
CA ALA A 248 -2.11 2.41 -15.20
C ALA A 248 -2.20 3.84 -14.70
N PHE A 249 -2.85 4.04 -13.55
CA PHE A 249 -3.06 5.37 -12.99
C PHE A 249 -1.74 6.04 -12.63
N THR A 250 -0.86 5.33 -11.91
CA THR A 250 0.44 5.87 -11.50
C THR A 250 1.32 6.21 -12.70
N GLY A 251 1.43 5.29 -13.67
CA GLY A 251 2.23 5.48 -14.87
C GLY A 251 1.72 6.61 -15.77
N LEU A 252 0.40 6.73 -15.94
CA LEU A 252 -0.21 7.79 -16.76
C LEU A 252 -0.14 9.16 -16.09
N VAL A 253 -0.31 9.26 -14.77
CA VAL A 253 -0.18 10.55 -14.04
C VAL A 253 1.26 11.04 -14.11
N ILE A 254 2.24 10.18 -13.79
CA ILE A 254 3.66 10.54 -13.84
C ILE A 254 4.08 10.84 -15.29
N GLY A 255 3.76 9.94 -16.23
CA GLY A 255 4.08 10.15 -17.65
C GLY A 255 3.44 11.42 -18.21
N GLY A 256 2.18 11.69 -17.85
CA GLY A 256 1.41 12.86 -18.29
C GLY A 256 2.00 14.20 -17.85
N VAL A 257 2.69 14.24 -16.70
CA VAL A 257 3.38 15.45 -16.21
C VAL A 257 4.79 15.58 -16.80
N PHE A 258 5.56 14.49 -16.82
CA PHE A 258 6.98 14.54 -17.18
C PHE A 258 7.22 14.75 -18.68
N VAL A 259 6.40 14.16 -19.55
CA VAL A 259 6.51 14.31 -21.01
C VAL A 259 6.41 15.78 -21.47
N PRO A 260 5.35 16.55 -21.12
CA PRO A 260 5.25 17.95 -21.56
C PRO A 260 6.34 18.84 -20.96
N VAL A 261 6.76 18.60 -19.71
CA VAL A 261 7.83 19.38 -19.06
C VAL A 261 9.18 19.13 -19.76
N GLY A 262 9.53 17.87 -20.01
CA GLY A 262 10.76 17.51 -20.73
C GLY A 262 10.78 18.10 -22.15
N ALA A 263 9.67 18.00 -22.88
CA ALA A 263 9.53 18.59 -24.22
C ALA A 263 9.70 20.12 -24.20
N ALA A 264 9.12 20.82 -23.21
CA ALA A 264 9.26 22.26 -23.06
C ALA A 264 10.73 22.68 -22.80
N LEU A 265 11.44 21.96 -21.94
CA LEU A 265 12.87 22.22 -21.67
C LEU A 265 13.74 22.03 -22.91
N ILE A 266 13.50 20.99 -23.71
CA ILE A 266 14.19 20.76 -24.97
C ILE A 266 13.93 21.93 -25.94
N ALA A 267 12.66 22.35 -26.10
CA ALA A 267 12.29 23.45 -26.99
C ALA A 267 12.97 24.76 -26.59
N VAL A 268 12.99 25.10 -25.30
CA VAL A 268 13.69 26.28 -24.77
C VAL A 268 15.20 26.17 -25.00
N GLY A 269 15.79 24.99 -24.77
CA GLY A 269 17.20 24.73 -25.02
C GLY A 269 17.60 24.92 -26.49
N VAL A 270 16.81 24.38 -27.43
CA VAL A 270 17.03 24.56 -28.88
C VAL A 270 16.91 26.03 -29.28
N LYS A 271 15.90 26.74 -28.78
CA LYS A 271 15.72 28.18 -29.02
C LYS A 271 16.93 28.99 -28.50
N ARG A 272 17.44 28.66 -27.32
CA ARG A 272 18.60 29.32 -26.71
C ARG A 272 19.90 29.04 -27.48
N ASN A 273 20.09 27.82 -27.98
CA ASN A 273 21.22 27.49 -28.86
C ASN A 273 21.15 28.25 -30.19
N LYS A 274 19.95 28.35 -30.81
CA LYS A 274 19.77 29.13 -32.04
C LYS A 274 20.10 30.60 -31.83
N ALA A 275 19.60 31.19 -30.75
CA ALA A 275 19.86 32.58 -30.39
C ALA A 275 21.34 32.86 -30.08
N ALA A 276 22.07 31.89 -29.51
CA ALA A 276 23.51 32.02 -29.28
C ALA A 276 24.31 32.01 -30.59
N ASN A 277 23.88 31.21 -31.58
CA ASN A 277 24.53 31.10 -32.89
C ASN A 277 24.23 32.28 -33.82
N THR A 278 23.11 32.99 -33.64
CA THR A 278 22.78 34.20 -34.42
C THR A 278 23.23 35.50 -33.77
N ARG A 279 23.90 35.46 -32.62
CA ARG A 279 24.52 36.68 -32.08
C ARG A 279 25.72 37.03 -32.96
N PRO A 280 25.77 38.24 -33.55
CA PRO A 280 26.95 38.68 -34.27
C PRO A 280 28.12 38.67 -33.28
N GLN A 281 29.12 37.85 -33.58
CA GLN A 281 30.36 37.80 -32.80
C GLN A 281 31.38 38.62 -33.57
N ALA A 282 31.80 39.73 -32.97
CA ALA A 282 32.92 40.52 -33.45
C ALA A 282 34.09 40.30 -32.47
N LEU A 283 35.17 39.73 -32.98
CA LEU A 283 36.40 39.51 -32.24
C LEU A 283 37.42 40.55 -32.71
N VAL A 284 37.89 41.37 -31.78
CA VAL A 284 39.01 42.28 -32.01
C VAL A 284 40.28 41.58 -31.58
N LEU A 285 41.17 41.30 -32.52
CA LEU A 285 42.46 40.65 -32.27
C LEU A 285 43.59 41.66 -32.47
N PRO A 286 44.51 41.84 -31.51
CA PRO A 286 45.73 42.59 -31.76
C PRO A 286 46.64 41.79 -32.71
N THR A 287 47.19 42.47 -33.72
CA THR A 287 48.13 41.88 -34.68
C THR A 287 49.47 42.60 -34.59
N PHE A 288 50.56 41.86 -34.39
CA PHE A 288 51.92 42.38 -34.33
C PHE A 288 52.75 41.81 -35.49
N GLY A 289 53.38 42.68 -36.26
CA GLY A 289 54.35 42.34 -37.32
C GLY A 289 55.68 43.05 -37.10
N SER A 290 56.72 42.65 -37.83
CA SER A 290 58.12 43.11 -37.64
C SER A 290 58.39 44.60 -37.91
N GLY A 291 57.35 45.42 -38.11
CA GLY A 291 57.42 46.87 -38.20
C GLY A 291 56.08 47.59 -37.99
N SER A 292 55.03 46.90 -37.51
CA SER A 292 53.70 47.48 -37.31
C SER A 292 52.92 46.78 -36.20
N ALA A 293 52.11 47.55 -35.48
CA ALA A 293 51.09 47.06 -34.54
C ALA A 293 49.73 47.53 -35.04
N GLY A 294 48.75 46.62 -35.09
CA GLY A 294 47.41 46.91 -35.57
C GLY A 294 46.33 46.14 -34.81
N LEU A 295 45.08 46.48 -35.09
CA LEU A 295 43.91 45.74 -34.63
C LEU A 295 43.22 45.15 -35.86
N SER A 296 42.96 43.85 -35.85
CA SER A 296 42.07 43.22 -36.83
C SER A 296 40.72 42.96 -36.20
N LEU A 297 39.65 43.33 -36.92
CA LEU A 297 38.28 43.00 -36.56
C LEU A 297 37.86 41.83 -37.45
N THR A 298 37.70 40.65 -36.86
CA THR A 298 37.10 39.51 -37.54
C THR A 298 35.75 39.23 -36.92
N GLY A 299 34.74 39.03 -37.75
CA GLY A 299 33.39 38.79 -37.25
C GLY A 299 32.60 37.88 -38.18
N ARG A 300 31.62 37.20 -37.59
CA ARG A 300 30.62 36.44 -38.33
C ARG A 300 29.29 37.18 -38.17
N PHE A 301 28.84 37.75 -39.27
CA PHE A 301 27.63 38.57 -39.37
C PHE A 301 26.50 37.76 -40.02
#